data_AF-A0A529MHH7-F1
#
_entry.id   AF-A0A529MHH7-F1
#
_cell.length_a   1.000
_cell.length_b   1.000
_cell.length_c   1.000
_cell.angle_alpha   90.00
_cell.angle_beta   90.00
_cell.angle_gamma   90.00
#
_symmetry.space_group_name_H-M   'P 1'
#
loop_
_entity.id
_entity.type
_entity.pdbx_description
1 polymer ?
#
loop_
_entity_poly.entity_id
_entity_poly.type
_entity_poly.pdbx_seq_one_letter_code
_entity_poly.pdbx_strand_id
1 'polypeptide(L)' 'MDSRHELSAEQVRLARALLNWSRVRLASKANVSEATISGIENGLKNTRPSSV' A
#
# COMPACT_ATOMS: atom_id res chain seq x y z
N MET A 1 9.13 -14.58 15.60
CA MET A 1 9.08 -13.30 14.87
C MET A 1 8.12 -13.50 13.73
N ASP A 2 6.83 -13.23 13.96
CA ASP A 2 5.79 -13.34 12.93
C ASP A 2 6.02 -12.29 11.86
N SER A 3 6.73 -12.66 10.79
CA SER A 3 6.97 -11.85 9.58
C SER A 3 5.69 -11.67 8.76
N ARG A 4 4.62 -11.16 9.38
CA ARG A 4 3.48 -10.60 8.66
C ARG A 4 3.99 -9.35 7.96
N HIS A 5 3.97 -9.42 6.64
CA HIS A 5 4.44 -8.39 5.71
C HIS A 5 3.79 -7.03 6.02
N GLU A 6 4.37 -6.24 6.90
CA GLU A 6 4.08 -4.82 7.00
C GLU A 6 4.74 -4.16 5.78
N LEU A 7 3.97 -4.01 4.70
CA LEU A 7 4.40 -3.25 3.53
C LEU A 7 4.72 -1.82 3.99
N SER A 8 6.01 -1.49 4.03
CA SER A 8 6.45 -0.16 4.43
C SER A 8 6.03 0.86 3.36
N ALA A 9 5.68 2.06 3.81
CA ALA A 9 5.38 3.23 2.96
C ALA A 9 6.43 3.44 1.86
N GLU A 10 7.68 3.12 2.18
CA GLU A 10 8.82 3.22 1.28
C GLU A 10 8.81 2.14 0.21
N GLN A 11 8.45 0.90 0.55
CA GLN A 11 8.33 -0.19 -0.43
C GLN A 11 7.24 0.10 -1.46
N VAL A 12 6.10 0.66 -1.03
CA VAL A 12 5.02 1.06 -1.94
C VAL A 12 5.48 2.17 -2.87
N ARG A 13 6.21 3.17 -2.37
CA ARG A 13 6.79 4.25 -3.20
C ARG A 13 7.82 3.71 -4.19
N LEU A 14 8.70 2.80 -3.77
CA LEU A 14 9.70 2.17 -4.63
C LEU A 14 9.06 1.28 -5.70
N ALA A 15 8.08 0.45 -5.35
CA ALA A 15 7.33 -0.36 -6.31
C ALA A 15 6.59 0.52 -7.32
N ARG A 16 6.01 1.65 -6.87
CA ARG A 16 5.37 2.64 -7.74
C ARG A 16 6.37 3.27 -8.72
N ALA A 17 7.55 3.64 -8.25
CA ALA A 17 8.61 4.21 -9.10
C ALA A 17 9.16 3.17 -10.10
N LEU A 18 9.39 1.93 -9.64
CA LEU A 18 9.90 0.83 -10.47
C LEU A 18 8.94 0.46 -11.61
N LEU A 19 7.64 0.46 -11.30
CA LEU A 19 6.60 0.14 -12.29
C LEU A 19 6.12 1.38 -13.06
N ASN A 20 6.58 2.58 -12.69
CA ASN A 20 6.12 3.86 -13.20
C ASN A 20 4.58 4.02 -13.17
N TRP A 21 3.95 3.49 -12.12
CA TRP A 21 2.50 3.48 -11.97
C TRP A 21 1.98 4.70 -11.22
N SER A 22 0.76 5.14 -11.56
CA SER A 22 0.01 6.09 -10.73
C SER A 22 -0.58 5.39 -9.51
N ARG A 23 -0.86 6.15 -8.45
CA ARG A 23 -1.52 5.62 -7.23
C ARG A 23 -2.83 4.94 -7.56
N VAL A 24 -3.64 5.54 -8.44
CA VAL A 24 -4.90 4.99 -8.94
C VAL A 24 -4.70 3.64 -9.62
N ARG A 25 -3.70 3.53 -10.51
CA ARG A 25 -3.43 2.28 -11.23
C ARG A 25 -2.92 1.18 -10.30
N LEU A 26 -2.08 1.53 -9.34
CA LEU A 26 -1.62 0.60 -8.30
C LEU A 26 -2.79 0.14 -7.42
N ALA A 27 -3.65 1.06 -7.00
CA ALA A 27 -4.85 0.80 -6.22
C ALA A 27 -5.80 -0.14 -6.97
N SER A 28 -6.11 0.14 -8.23
CA SER A 28 -6.91 -0.74 -9.09
C SER A 28 -6.29 -2.13 -9.26
N LYS A 29 -4.96 -2.21 -9.39
CA LYS A 29 -4.28 -3.50 -9.59
C LYS A 29 -4.19 -4.34 -8.31
N ALA A 30 -3.99 -3.69 -7.17
CA ALA A 30 -3.98 -4.31 -5.85
C ALA A 30 -5.39 -4.50 -5.26
N ASN A 31 -6.43 -4.06 -5.99
CA ASN A 31 -7.83 -4.09 -5.57
C ASN A 31 -8.07 -3.42 -4.20
N VAL A 32 -7.35 -2.32 -3.96
CA VAL A 32 -7.47 -1.49 -2.75
C VAL A 32 -7.90 -0.09 -3.13
N SER A 33 -8.41 0.68 -2.18
CA SER A 33 -8.76 2.07 -2.44
C SER A 33 -7.49 2.93 -2.61
N GLU A 34 -7.58 3.99 -3.40
CA GLU A 34 -6.49 4.98 -3.49
C GLU A 34 -6.18 5.59 -2.12
N ALA A 35 -7.20 5.78 -1.29
CA ALA A 35 -7.05 6.24 0.09
C ALA A 35 -6.20 5.28 0.93
N THR A 36 -6.31 3.97 0.70
CA THR A 36 -5.46 2.96 1.34
C THR A 36 -4.00 3.10 0.90
N ILE A 37 -3.74 3.25 -0.41
CA ILE A 37 -2.37 3.49 -0.92
C ILE A 37 -1.79 4.80 -0.36
N SER A 38 -2.58 5.87 -0.34
CA SER A 38 -2.19 7.16 0.23
C SER A 38 -1.92 7.06 1.74
N GLY A 39 -2.73 6.31 2.48
CA GLY A 39 -2.54 6.06 3.90
C GLY A 39 -1.27 5.26 4.18
N ILE A 40 -0.98 4.24 3.36
CA ILE A 40 0.27 3.47 3.44
C ILE A 40 1.47 4.37 3.12
N GLU A 41 1.44 5.15 2.03
CA GLU A 41 2.55 6.06 1.67
C GLU A 41 2.82 7.14 2.72
N ASN A 42 1.77 7.63 3.41
CA ASN A 42 1.89 8.63 4.48
C ASN A 42 2.21 8.02 5.86
N GLY A 43 2.36 6.70 5.96
CA GLY A 43 2.67 6.04 7.23
C GLY A 43 1.53 6.07 8.26
N LEU A 44 0.28 6.30 7.83
CA LEU A 44 -0.89 6.15 8.68
C LEU A 44 -1.07 4.66 9.00
N LYS A 45 -0.48 4.24 10.12
CA LYS A 45 -0.71 2.96 10.79
C LYS A 45 -2.18 2.84 11.20
N ASN A 46 -3.08 2.53 10.26
CA ASN A 46 -4.34 1.91 10.60
C ASN A 46 -4.93 1.11 9.43
N THR A 47 -4.13 0.25 8.82
CA THR A 47 -4.68 -0.89 8.07
C THR A 47 -4.87 -2.04 9.04
N ARG A 48 -5.85 -1.91 9.95
CA ARG A 48 -6.41 -3.11 10.58
C ARG A 48 -6.97 -3.98 9.45
N PRO A 49 -6.54 -5.24 9.30
CA PRO A 49 -7.18 -6.13 8.36
C PRO A 49 -8.60 -6.36 8.89
N SER A 50 -9.61 -5.79 8.22
CA SER A 50 -10.98 -6.22 8.42
C SER A 50 -11.08 -7.62 7.84
N SER A 51 -10.95 -8.62 8.71
CA SER A 51 -11.31 -10.00 8.40
C SER A 51 -12.81 -10.02 8.05
N VAL A 52 -13.11 -10.36 6.81
CA VAL A 52 -14.40 -10.92 6.39
C VAL A 52 -14.16 -12.39 6.09
#